data_AF-A0A847H7C4-F1
#
_entry.id   AF-A0A847H7C4-F1
#
_cell.length_a   1.000
_cell.length_b   1.000
_cell.length_c   1.000
_cell.angle_alpha   90.00
_cell.angle_beta   90.00
_cell.angle_gamma   90.00
#
_symmetry.space_group_name_H-M   'P 1'
#
loop_
_entity.id
_entity.type
_entity.pdbx_description
1 polymer ?
#
loop_
_entity_poly.entity_id
_entity_poly.type
_entity_poly.pdbx_seq_one_letter_code
_entity_poly.pdbx_strand_id
1 'polypeptide(L)' 'DLYQGEHVPAGSKSVAFRITLLNTESTLTDEAIDTEIKNIKAGLKKAYPDIAFRE' A
#
# COMPACT_ATOMS: atom_id res chain seq x y z
N ASP A 1 -6.82 -6.65 -6.78
CA ASP A 1 -6.39 -7.82 -7.59
C ASP A 1 -5.47 -8.74 -6.81
N LEU A 2 -5.46 -10.02 -7.15
CA LEU A 2 -4.59 -11.03 -6.55
C LEU A 2 -3.75 -11.69 -7.65
N TYR A 3 -2.43 -11.69 -7.48
CA TYR A 3 -1.50 -12.33 -8.41
C TYR A 3 -0.58 -13.31 -7.68
N GLN A 4 -0.44 -14.50 -8.26
CA GLN A 4 0.49 -15.53 -7.83
C GLN A 4 1.08 -16.14 -9.11
N GLY A 5 2.40 -16.16 -9.23
CA GLY A 5 3.09 -16.60 -10.45
C GLY A 5 4.59 -16.43 -10.34
N GLU A 6 5.30 -16.71 -11.43
CA GLU A 6 6.77 -16.80 -11.48
C GLU A 6 7.49 -15.53 -11.00
N HIS A 7 6.85 -14.36 -11.13
CA HIS A 7 7.43 -13.09 -10.70
C HIS A 7 7.26 -12.80 -9.20
N VAL A 8 6.62 -13.68 -8.42
CA VAL A 8 6.45 -13.52 -6.96
C VAL A 8 7.10 -14.73 -6.26
N PRO A 9 7.79 -14.55 -5.12
CA PRO A 9 8.42 -15.65 -4.41
C PRO A 9 7.47 -16.82 -4.14
N ALA A 10 8.00 -18.05 -4.17
CA ALA A 10 7.21 -19.24 -3.89
C ALA A 10 6.52 -19.15 -2.51
N GLY A 11 5.24 -19.52 -2.46
CA GLY A 11 4.42 -19.39 -1.26
C GLY A 11 3.93 -17.95 -0.95
N SER A 12 4.32 -16.96 -1.76
CA SER A 12 3.84 -15.58 -1.64
C SER A 12 2.80 -15.24 -2.71
N LYS A 13 2.05 -14.16 -2.48
CA LYS A 13 1.08 -13.60 -3.42
C LYS A 13 1.18 -12.07 -3.40
N SER A 14 0.97 -11.44 -4.55
CA SER A 14 0.88 -9.99 -4.69
C SER A 14 -0.58 -9.57 -4.64
N VAL A 15 -0.90 -8.57 -3.83
CA VAL A 15 -2.27 -8.05 -3.67
C VAL A 15 -2.27 -6.57 -4.04
N ALA A 16 -3.08 -6.20 -5.03
CA ALA A 16 -3.28 -4.81 -5.43
C ALA A 16 -4.55 -4.26 -4.77
N PHE A 17 -4.41 -3.11 -4.11
CA PHE A 17 -5.49 -2.39 -3.46
C PHE A 17 -5.72 -1.04 -4.13
N ARG A 18 -6.99 -0.65 -4.25
CA ARG A 18 -7.37 0.71 -4.59
C ARG A 18 -7.73 1.43 -3.29
N ILE A 19 -7.07 2.54 -3.03
CA ILE A 19 -7.31 3.38 -1.85
C ILE A 19 -7.89 4.71 -2.32
N THR A 20 -8.96 5.15 -1.67
CA THR A 20 -9.55 6.46 -1.90
C THR A 20 -9.35 7.28 -0.63
N LEU A 21 -8.69 8.43 -0.78
CA LEU A 21 -8.50 9.40 0.29
C LEU A 21 -9.43 10.59 0.04
N LEU A 22 -10.10 11.06 1.09
CA LEU A 22 -10.99 12.21 1.04
C LEU A 22 -10.85 12.99 2.35
N ASN A 23 -10.71 14.31 2.22
CA ASN A 23 -10.88 15.25 3.33
C ASN A 23 -12.19 16.04 3.08
N THR A 24 -13.04 16.15 4.10
CA THR A 24 -14.36 16.80 4.00
C THR A 24 -14.29 18.32 4.10
N GLU A 25 -13.18 18.87 4.56
CA GLU A 25 -13.00 20.30 4.86
C GLU A 25 -12.08 21.00 3.86
N SER A 26 -11.23 20.25 3.16
CA SER A 26 -10.27 20.81 2.21
C SER A 26 -9.86 19.84 1.11
N THR A 27 -9.34 20.38 0.01
CA THR A 27 -8.69 19.59 -1.03
C THR A 27 -7.36 19.05 -0.50
N LEU A 28 -7.12 17.75 -0.70
CA LEU A 28 -5.85 17.12 -0.35
C LEU A 28 -4.74 17.62 -1.28
N THR A 29 -3.58 17.91 -0.71
CA THR A 29 -2.35 18.14 -1.46
C THR A 29 -1.63 16.82 -1.71
N ASP A 30 -0.74 16.80 -2.71
CA ASP A 30 0.07 15.63 -3.01
C ASP A 30 0.94 15.23 -1.80
N GLU A 31 1.48 16.20 -1.06
CA GLU A 31 2.28 15.94 0.14
C GLU A 31 1.47 15.27 1.25
N ALA A 32 0.20 15.66 1.41
CA ALA A 32 -0.71 15.05 2.38
C ALA A 32 -1.04 13.61 1.99
N ILE A 33 -1.28 13.37 0.69
CA ILE A 33 -1.51 12.03 0.14
C ILE A 33 -0.28 11.15 0.36
N ASP A 34 0.90 11.62 -0.01
CA ASP A 34 2.16 10.87 0.15
C ASP A 34 2.46 10.54 1.61
N THR A 35 2.19 11.48 2.51
CA THR A 35 2.35 11.26 3.96
C THR A 35 1.42 10.15 4.43
N GLU A 36 0.16 10.15 4.01
CA GLU A 36 -0.78 9.13 4.41
C GLU A 36 -0.46 7.75 3.81
N ILE A 37 -0.03 7.70 2.55
CA ILE A 37 0.46 6.44 1.95
C ILE A 37 1.68 5.90 2.69
N LYS A 38 2.61 6.76 3.14
CA LYS A 38 3.74 6.34 3.98
C LYS A 38 3.28 5.78 5.32
N ASN A 39 2.30 6.41 5.97
CA ASN A 39 1.73 5.91 7.23
C ASN A 39 1.09 4.53 7.06
N ILE A 40 0.30 4.33 5.99
CA ILE A 40 -0.31 3.04 5.66
C ILE A 40 0.77 1.98 5.43
N LYS A 41 1.79 2.28 4.62
CA LYS A 41 2.92 1.36 4.38
C LYS A 41 3.66 1.01 5.68
N ALA A 42 3.88 1.99 6.56
CA ALA A 42 4.52 1.76 7.87
C ALA A 42 3.66 0.87 8.79
N GLY A 43 2.34 1.07 8.81
CA GLY A 43 1.41 0.20 9.53
C GLY A 43 1.44 -1.24 9.03
N LEU A 44 1.44 -1.42 7.70
CA LEU A 44 1.55 -2.74 7.07
C LEU A 44 2.89 -3.41 7.39
N LYS A 45 4.00 -2.67 7.39
CA LYS A 45 5.33 -3.21 7.74
C LYS A 45 5.40 -3.69 9.18
N LYS A 46 4.69 -3.01 10.11
CA LYS A 46 4.59 -3.46 11.51
C LYS A 46 3.77 -4.74 11.66
N ALA A 47 2.66 -4.85 10.94
CA ALA A 47 1.80 -6.04 10.99
C ALA A 47 2.40 -7.24 10.23
N TYR A 48 3.14 -6.97 9.15
CA TYR A 48 3.75 -7.96 8.27
C TYR A 48 5.22 -7.57 8.02
N PRO A 49 6.16 -7.98 8.89
CA PRO A 49 7.57 -7.57 8.81
C PRO A 49 8.22 -7.85 7.45
N ASP A 50 7.87 -8.98 6.84
CA ASP A 50 8.42 -9.44 5.56
C ASP A 50 7.69 -8.89 4.33
N ILE A 51 6.71 -7.99 4.51
CA ILE A 51 6.01 -7.40 3.37
C ILE A 51 6.97 -6.60 2.48
N ALA A 52 6.81 -6.78 1.18
CA ALA A 52 7.48 -6.04 0.13
C ALA A 52 6.44 -5.23 -0.66
N PHE A 53 6.74 -3.96 -0.90
CA PHE A 53 5.91 -3.08 -1.74
C PHE A 53 6.43 -3.10 -3.16
N ARG A 54 5.51 -3.11 -4.13
CA ARG A 54 5.81 -3.00 -5.56
C ARG A 54 5.45 -1.60 -6.03
N GLU A 55 6.27 -1.06 -6.92
CA GLU A 55 6.04 0.20 -7.65
C GLU A 55 5.59 -0.10 -9.08
#